data_AF-A0A9K3D9I8-F1
#
_entry.id   AF-A0A9K3D9I8-F1
#
_cell.length_a   1.000
_cell.length_b   1.000
_cell.length_c   1.000
_cell.angle_alpha   90.00
_cell.angle_beta   90.00
_cell.angle_gamma   90.00
#
_symmetry.space_group_name_H-M   'P 1'
#
loop_
_entity.id
_entity.type
_entity.pdbx_description
1 polymer ?
#
loop_
_entity_poly.entity_id
_entity_poly.type
_entity_poly.pdbx_seq_one_letter_code
_entity_poly.pdbx_strand_id
1 'polypeptide(L)' 'LVEMGDTDTLLSFEQLDYSTEIGTNCLSLPWNPTDSAAAATCISSGQRVRSGRLNVSKFQREYETLLEYLTNIDEGRV' A
#
# COMPACT_ATOMS: atom_id res chain seq x y z
N LEU A 1 14.31 32.74 -25.14
CA LEU A 1 12.90 32.32 -25.05
C LEU A 1 12.93 30.81 -25.00
N VAL A 2 12.77 30.24 -23.80
CA VAL A 2 12.65 28.79 -23.63
C VAL A 2 11.19 28.47 -23.92
N GLU A 3 10.94 27.65 -24.93
CA GLU A 3 9.60 27.09 -25.17
C GLU A 3 9.24 26.25 -23.94
N MET A 4 8.25 26.72 -23.17
CA MET A 4 7.68 25.92 -22.11
C MET A 4 6.90 24.79 -22.78
N GLY A 5 7.42 23.58 -22.70
CA GLY A 5 6.68 22.39 -23.10
C GLY A 5 5.38 22.32 -22.30
N ASP A 6 4.28 22.02 -23.00
CA ASP A 6 2.93 21.90 -22.45
C ASP A 6 2.93 21.09 -21.14
N THR A 7 2.77 21.78 -20.01
CA THR A 7 2.68 21.17 -18.66
C THR A 7 1.28 20.69 -18.30
N ASP A 8 0.36 20.63 -19.26
CA ASP A 8 -1.07 20.41 -19.00
C ASP A 8 -1.56 18.97 -19.24
N THR A 9 -0.66 18.04 -19.54
CA THR A 9 -1.00 16.60 -19.47
C THR A 9 -0.98 16.14 -18.03
N LEU A 10 -2.09 16.39 -17.32
CA LEU A 10 -2.42 15.67 -16.09
C LEU A 10 -2.29 14.17 -16.37
N LEU A 11 -1.35 13.50 -15.69
CA LEU A 11 -1.20 12.05 -15.80
C LEU A 11 -2.50 11.40 -15.31
N SER A 12 -3.32 10.89 -16.22
CA SER A 12 -4.64 10.30 -15.90
C SER A 12 -4.50 8.80 -15.64
N PHE A 13 -5.48 8.22 -14.94
CA PHE A 13 -5.56 6.75 -14.79
C PHE A 13 -5.61 6.01 -16.14
N GLU A 14 -5.99 6.69 -17.21
CA GLU A 14 -6.07 6.14 -18.58
C GLU A 14 -4.70 5.94 -19.23
N GLN A 15 -3.65 6.53 -18.67
CA GLN A 15 -2.27 6.32 -19.14
C GLN A 15 -1.65 5.03 -18.60
N LEU A 16 -2.31 4.32 -17.69
CA LEU A 16 -1.86 3.02 -17.21
C LEU A 16 -2.23 1.95 -18.23
N ASP A 17 -1.24 1.20 -18.72
CA ASP A 17 -1.45 0.08 -19.65
C ASP A 17 -2.36 -1.03 -19.09
N TYR A 18 -2.48 -1.09 -17.76
CA TYR A 18 -3.26 -2.10 -17.07
C TYR A 18 -4.02 -1.51 -15.87
N SER A 19 -5.31 -1.82 -15.82
CA SER A 19 -6.18 -1.53 -14.69
C SER A 19 -7.00 -2.77 -14.35
N THR A 20 -7.22 -3.01 -13.07
CA THR A 20 -8.10 -4.07 -12.58
C THR A 20 -8.70 -3.68 -11.24
N GLU A 21 -9.70 -4.44 -10.79
CA GLU A 21 -10.31 -4.26 -9.48
C GLU A 21 -9.61 -5.13 -8.43
N ILE A 22 -9.48 -4.60 -7.21
CA ILE A 22 -8.92 -5.36 -6.08
C ILE A 22 -9.92 -5.39 -4.92
N GLY A 23 -10.02 -6.54 -4.26
CA GLY A 23 -10.77 -6.66 -3.01
C GLY A 23 -10.03 -5.99 -1.85
N THR A 24 -10.70 -5.10 -1.13
CA THR A 24 -10.10 -4.34 -0.01
C THR A 24 -10.42 -4.94 1.36
N ASN A 25 -10.99 -6.15 1.43
CA ASN A 25 -11.48 -6.73 2.68
C ASN A 25 -10.37 -7.07 3.70
N CYS A 26 -10.58 -6.66 4.95
CA CYS A 26 -9.69 -6.92 6.08
C CYS A 26 -10.12 -8.17 6.87
N LEU A 27 -9.33 -8.57 7.87
CA LEU A 27 -9.67 -9.69 8.78
C LEU A 27 -10.72 -9.28 9.81
N SER A 28 -11.89 -8.84 9.35
CA SER A 28 -12.99 -8.41 10.21
C SER A 28 -14.26 -9.24 9.97
N LEU A 29 -15.27 -8.99 10.82
CA LEU A 29 -16.60 -9.52 10.59
C LEU A 29 -17.15 -8.99 9.25
N PRO A 30 -18.05 -9.72 8.56
CA PRO A 30 -18.52 -9.39 7.21
C PRO A 30 -19.10 -7.97 7.03
N TRP A 31 -19.42 -7.30 8.13
CA TRP A 31 -20.06 -5.97 8.20
C TRP A 31 -19.12 -4.85 8.64
N ASN A 32 -17.83 -5.11 8.84
CA ASN A 32 -16.88 -4.07 9.24
C ASN A 32 -15.94 -3.71 8.08
N PRO A 33 -16.24 -2.63 7.32
CA PRO A 33 -15.41 -2.22 6.20
C PRO A 33 -13.97 -1.96 6.67
N THR A 34 -13.04 -2.22 5.76
CA THR A 34 -11.62 -2.00 6.00
C THR A 34 -11.35 -0.52 6.19
N ASP A 35 -10.61 -0.17 7.24
CA ASP A 35 -10.13 1.19 7.42
C ASP A 35 -8.79 1.40 6.72
N SER A 36 -8.35 2.65 6.66
CA SER A 36 -7.10 3.02 6.00
C SER A 36 -5.88 2.33 6.61
N ALA A 37 -5.85 2.11 7.93
CA ALA A 37 -4.75 1.44 8.61
C ALA A 37 -4.58 -0.03 8.17
N ALA A 38 -5.68 -0.78 8.14
CA ALA A 38 -5.66 -2.18 7.70
C ALA A 38 -5.42 -2.30 6.19
N ALA A 39 -5.95 -1.39 5.38
CA ALA A 39 -5.67 -1.35 3.94
C ALA A 39 -4.18 -1.05 3.67
N ALA A 40 -3.62 -0.03 4.32
CA ALA A 40 -2.22 0.33 4.19
C ALA A 40 -1.31 -0.84 4.60
N THR A 41 -1.63 -1.51 5.71
CA THR A 41 -0.90 -2.72 6.14
C THR A 41 -0.89 -3.81 5.06
N CYS A 42 -2.02 -4.05 4.40
CA CYS A 42 -2.10 -5.05 3.34
C CYS A 42 -1.24 -4.67 2.13
N ILE A 43 -1.22 -3.39 1.74
CA ILE A 43 -0.41 -2.89 0.63
C ILE A 43 1.09 -2.95 0.98
N SER A 44 1.46 -2.52 2.19
CA SER A 44 2.86 -2.39 2.58
C SER A 44 3.51 -3.71 2.97
N SER A 45 2.78 -4.68 3.54
CA SER A 45 3.35 -5.93 4.07
C SER A 45 2.78 -7.20 3.41
N GLY A 46 1.76 -7.07 2.58
CA GLY A 46 1.00 -8.21 2.04
C GLY A 46 0.11 -8.93 3.06
N GLN A 47 0.08 -8.47 4.32
CA GLN A 47 -0.67 -9.12 5.40
C GLN A 47 -2.04 -8.46 5.63
N ARG A 48 -3.09 -9.28 5.71
CA ARG A 48 -4.41 -8.79 6.14
C ARG A 48 -4.45 -8.70 7.66
N VAL A 49 -4.96 -7.58 8.18
CA VAL A 49 -5.11 -7.34 9.63
C VAL A 49 -6.54 -6.88 9.95
N ARG A 50 -6.87 -6.71 11.24
CA ARG A 50 -8.13 -6.09 11.67
C ARG A 50 -8.02 -4.57 11.50
N SER A 51 -9.15 -3.91 11.23
CA SER A 51 -9.23 -2.44 11.28
C SER A 51 -8.64 -1.89 12.58
N GLY A 52 -7.93 -0.77 12.49
CA GLY A 52 -7.22 -0.11 13.58
C GLY A 52 -5.80 -0.63 13.84
N ARG A 53 -5.33 -1.61 13.06
CA ARG A 53 -3.96 -2.14 13.20
C ARG A 53 -3.07 -1.64 12.06
N LEU A 54 -1.86 -1.26 12.44
CA LEU A 54 -0.82 -0.80 11.53
C LEU A 54 0.37 -1.77 11.60
N ASN A 55 0.59 -2.57 10.55
CA ASN A 55 1.68 -3.54 10.42
C ASN A 55 1.88 -4.47 11.63
N VAL A 56 0.79 -4.81 12.32
CA VAL A 56 0.81 -5.72 13.48
C VAL A 56 -0.26 -6.80 13.40
N SER A 57 0.14 -8.01 13.78
CA SER A 57 -0.74 -9.16 13.87
C SER A 57 -1.69 -9.10 15.07
N LYS A 58 -2.59 -10.09 15.17
CA LYS A 58 -3.46 -10.24 16.37
C LYS A 58 -2.73 -10.53 17.67
N PHE A 59 -1.46 -10.90 17.59
CA PHE A 59 -0.61 -11.22 18.72
C PHE A 59 0.48 -10.18 18.95
N GLN A 60 0.33 -8.97 18.40
CA GLN A 60 1.33 -7.89 18.50
C GLN A 60 2.71 -8.26 17.93
N ARG A 61 2.75 -9.20 16.98
CA ARG A 61 3.94 -9.42 16.13
C ARG A 61 3.92 -8.41 15.00
N GLU A 62 5.03 -7.72 14.82
CA GLU A 62 5.25 -6.77 13.73
C GLU A 62 5.44 -7.49 12.41
N TYR A 63 4.98 -6.85 11.33
CA TYR A 63 5.21 -7.27 9.96
C TYR A 63 6.14 -6.25 9.31
N GLU A 64 7.21 -6.74 8.69
CA GLU A 64 8.08 -5.90 7.86
C GLU A 64 7.30 -5.35 6.67
N THR A 65 7.49 -4.07 6.40
CA THR A 65 6.97 -3.39 5.23
C THR A 65 7.92 -3.52 4.04
N LEU A 66 7.38 -3.37 2.83
CA LEU A 66 8.18 -3.30 1.62
C LEU A 66 9.24 -2.18 1.69
N LEU A 67 8.92 -1.04 2.32
CA LEU A 67 9.88 0.04 2.50
C LEU A 67 11.04 -0.37 3.42
N GLU A 68 10.75 -1.00 4.56
CA GLU A 68 11.78 -1.51 5.48
C GLU A 68 12.62 -2.60 4.81
N TYR A 69 11.98 -3.54 4.10
CA TYR A 69 12.67 -4.59 3.36
C TYR A 69 13.65 -4.01 2.33
N LEU A 70 13.22 -3.04 1.51
CA LEU A 70 14.08 -2.38 0.52
C LEU A 70 15.20 -1.57 1.19
N THR A 71 14.92 -0.94 2.33
CA THR A 71 15.94 -0.22 3.11
C THR A 71 17.00 -1.18 3.64
N ASN A 72 16.59 -2.34 4.16
CA ASN A 72 17.50 -3.37 4.65
C ASN A 72 18.40 -3.94 3.54
N ILE A 73 17.89 -4.06 2.30
CA ILE A 73 18.70 -4.44 1.14
C ILE A 73 19.73 -3.36 0.79
N ASP A 74 19.30 -2.09 0.72
CA ASP A 74 20.17 -0.96 0.40
C ASP A 74 21.31 -0.81 1.42
N GLU A 75 21.02 -1.08 2.69
CA GLU A 75 21.98 -1.05 3.79
C GLU A 75 22.82 -2.33 3.95
N GLY A 76 22.60 -3.36 3.10
CA GLY A 76 23.36 -4.62 3.15
C GLY A 76 23.12 -5.47 4.40
N ARG A 77 21.93 -5.39 4.99
CA ARG A 77 21.54 -6.13 6.21
C ARG A 77 20.87 -7.48 5.95
N VAL A 78 20.65 -7.85 4.67
CA VAL A 78 19.98 -9.08 4.22
C VAL A 78 20.91 -9.93 3.36
#